data_AF-A0A060BVP2-F1
#
_entry.id   AF-A0A060BVP2-F1
#
_cell.length_a   1.000
_cell.length_b   1.000
_cell.length_c   1.000
_cell.angle_alpha   90.00
_cell.angle_beta   90.00
_cell.angle_gamma   90.00
#
_symmetry.space_group_name_H-M   'P 1'
#
loop_
_entity.id
_entity.type
_entity.pdbx_description
1 polymer ?
#
loop_
_entity_poly.entity_id
_entity_poly.type
_entity_poly.pdbx_seq_one_letter_code
_entity_poly.pdbx_strand_id
1 'polypeptide(L)' 'QPLCCHRAKAIRGVVGCINNEGELTQSSFGTEMGPHLDYYRQIPLTPMPYGQAMAILCMAEYFTLLSLNYEA' A
#
# COMPACT_ATOMS: atom_id res chain seq x y z
N GLN A 1 -5.23 -17.85 12.71
CA GLN A 1 -3.76 -17.66 12.70
C GLN A 1 -3.14 -17.29 11.34
N PRO A 2 -3.53 -17.83 10.17
CA PRO A 2 -2.86 -17.43 8.91
C PRO A 2 -3.17 -15.99 8.47
N LEU A 3 -4.34 -15.44 8.80
CA LEU A 3 -4.72 -14.09 8.33
C LEU A 3 -3.91 -12.95 8.99
N CYS A 4 -3.32 -13.15 10.18
CA CYS A 4 -2.51 -12.11 10.84
C CYS A 4 -1.11 -11.99 10.22
N CYS A 5 -0.50 -13.11 9.81
CA CYS A 5 0.86 -13.08 9.24
C CYS A 5 0.91 -12.44 7.85
N HIS A 6 -0.12 -12.66 7.00
CA HIS A 6 -0.22 -12.02 5.70
C HIS A 6 -0.41 -10.50 5.81
N ARG A 7 -1.29 -10.06 6.73
CA ARG A 7 -1.55 -8.64 6.98
C ARG A 7 -0.30 -7.91 7.48
N ALA A 8 0.37 -8.48 8.48
CA ALA A 8 1.62 -7.93 9.02
C ALA A 8 2.72 -7.87 7.95
N LYS A 9 2.80 -8.88 7.06
CA LYS A 9 3.75 -8.87 5.93
C LYS A 9 3.42 -7.75 4.93
N ALA A 10 2.16 -7.56 4.58
CA ALA A 10 1.73 -6.48 3.67
C ALA A 10 2.02 -5.10 4.26
N ILE A 11 1.66 -4.85 5.53
CA ILE A 11 1.92 -3.57 6.22
C ILE A 11 3.41 -3.26 6.25
N ARG A 12 4.27 -4.25 6.57
CA ARG A 12 5.72 -4.06 6.50
C ARG A 12 6.20 -3.68 5.09
N GLY A 13 5.60 -4.25 4.05
CA GLY A 13 5.89 -3.88 2.67
C GLY A 13 5.52 -2.44 2.34
N VAL A 14 4.33 -1.99 2.75
CA VAL A 14 3.89 -0.60 2.56
C VAL A 14 4.81 0.36 3.29
N VAL A 15 5.08 0.11 4.58
CA VAL A 15 5.98 0.94 5.40
C VAL A 15 7.38 1.00 4.80
N GLY A 16 7.90 -0.11 4.27
CA GLY A 16 9.21 -0.16 3.62
C GLY A 16 9.31 0.64 2.31
N CYS A 17 8.19 1.10 1.75
CA CYS A 17 8.15 1.93 0.55
C CYS A 17 7.91 3.43 0.85
N ILE A 18 7.80 3.81 2.12
CA ILE A 18 7.65 5.20 2.57
C ILE A 18 9.04 5.77 2.87
N ASN A 19 9.41 6.88 2.23
CA ASN A 19 10.70 7.55 2.46
C ASN A 19 10.68 8.42 3.74
N ASN A 20 11.81 9.08 4.04
CA ASN A 20 11.95 9.90 5.26
C ASN A 20 11.05 11.15 5.23
N GLU A 21 10.65 11.58 4.04
CA GLU A 21 9.76 12.71 3.79
C GLU A 21 8.28 12.32 3.94
N GLY A 22 7.98 11.03 4.17
CA GLY A 22 6.62 10.52 4.30
C GLY A 22 5.94 10.18 2.97
N GLU A 23 6.71 10.02 1.90
CA GLU A 23 6.23 9.72 0.55
C GLU A 23 6.24 8.24 0.22
N LEU A 24 5.09 7.69 -0.21
CA LEU A 24 5.01 6.36 -0.77
C LEU A 24 5.56 6.33 -2.21
N THR A 25 6.75 5.77 -2.40
CA THR A 25 7.55 5.90 -3.63
C THR A 25 7.24 4.86 -4.72
N GLN A 26 6.69 3.70 -4.36
CA GLN A 26 6.51 2.55 -5.25
C GLN A 26 5.06 2.44 -5.79
N SER A 27 4.42 3.56 -6.11
CA SER A 27 3.09 3.58 -6.73
C SER A 27 3.21 3.71 -8.24
N SER A 28 2.37 3.01 -9.01
CA SER A 28 2.27 3.26 -10.46
C SER A 28 1.88 4.71 -10.73
N PHE A 29 2.08 5.20 -11.95
CA PHE A 29 1.47 6.46 -12.38
C PHE A 29 -0.03 6.29 -12.66
N GLY A 30 -0.71 7.38 -13.02
CA GLY A 30 -2.10 7.31 -13.50
C GLY A 30 -2.20 6.31 -14.66
N THR A 31 -3.06 5.31 -14.50
CA THR A 31 -3.17 4.17 -15.43
C THR A 31 -4.51 4.21 -16.15
N GLU A 32 -4.48 4.57 -17.44
CA GLU A 32 -5.64 4.42 -18.34
C GLU A 32 -5.80 2.99 -18.86
N MET A 33 -6.82 2.77 -19.69
CA MET A 33 -7.05 1.49 -20.35
C MET A 33 -6.00 1.22 -21.42
N GLY A 34 -5.13 0.26 -21.14
CA GLY A 34 -4.04 -0.14 -22.02
C GLY A 34 -4.47 -1.09 -23.13
N PRO A 35 -3.79 -1.06 -24.29
CA PRO A 35 -4.08 -1.95 -25.42
C PRO A 35 -3.58 -3.40 -25.24
N HIS A 36 -2.61 -3.64 -24.34
CA HIS A 36 -2.00 -4.96 -24.09
C HIS A 36 -1.27 -5.00 -22.73
N LEU A 37 -0.80 -6.18 -22.29
CA LEU A 37 -0.20 -6.35 -20.97
C LEU A 37 1.12 -5.59 -20.77
N ASP A 38 1.95 -5.46 -21.82
CA ASP A 38 3.24 -4.78 -21.71
C ASP A 38 3.10 -3.28 -21.42
N TYR A 39 1.98 -2.67 -21.82
CA TYR A 39 1.64 -1.30 -21.43
C TYR A 39 1.63 -1.14 -19.90
N TYR A 40 0.91 -2.02 -19.19
CA TYR A 40 0.78 -1.95 -17.73
C TYR A 40 2.11 -2.21 -17.00
N ARG A 41 2.96 -3.07 -17.56
CA ARG A 41 4.28 -3.40 -17.00
C ARG A 41 5.28 -2.24 -17.10
N GLN A 42 5.08 -1.34 -18.05
CA GLN A 42 5.98 -0.22 -18.33
C GLN A 42 5.57 1.08 -17.64
N ILE A 43 4.46 1.09 -16.89
CA ILE A 43 3.99 2.28 -16.18
C ILE A 43 5.04 2.68 -15.14
N PRO A 44 5.52 3.94 -15.16
CA PRO A 44 6.56 4.37 -14.24
C PRO A 44 6.06 4.32 -12.79
N LEU A 45 6.98 4.02 -11.88
CA LEU A 45 6.75 4.07 -10.44
C LEU A 45 7.17 5.44 -9.92
N THR A 46 6.26 6.14 -9.26
CA THR A 46 6.48 7.48 -8.70
C THR A 46 5.54 7.72 -7.53
N PRO A 47 5.86 8.64 -6.59
CA PRO A 47 4.89 9.12 -5.63
C PRO A 47 3.61 9.63 -6.31
N MET A 48 2.47 9.14 -5.85
CA MET A 48 1.14 9.53 -6.34
C MET A 48 0.19 9.83 -5.18
N PRO A 49 -0.69 10.84 -5.31
CA PRO A 49 -1.66 11.17 -4.26
C PRO A 49 -2.57 10.00 -3.84
N TYR A 50 -2.97 9.16 -4.81
CA TYR A 50 -3.78 7.99 -4.51
C TYR A 50 -3.03 6.92 -3.72
N GLY A 51 -1.72 6.76 -3.95
CA GLY A 51 -0.88 5.81 -3.21
C GLY A 51 -0.81 6.21 -1.73
N GLN A 52 -0.63 7.50 -1.48
CA GLN A 52 -0.63 8.07 -0.12
C GLN A 52 -1.98 7.89 0.58
N ALA A 53 -3.08 8.21 -0.10
CA ALA A 53 -4.42 8.03 0.44
C ALA A 53 -4.69 6.57 0.81
N MET A 54 -4.30 5.63 -0.08
CA MET A 54 -4.46 4.19 0.17
C MET A 54 -3.58 3.69 1.31
N ALA A 55 -2.35 4.20 1.46
CA ALA A 55 -1.48 3.86 2.59
C ALA A 55 -2.11 4.32 3.92
N ILE A 56 -2.67 5.53 3.97
CA ILE A 56 -3.38 6.05 5.16
C ILE A 56 -4.58 5.17 5.52
N LEU A 57 -5.44 4.84 4.54
CA LEU A 57 -6.59 3.96 4.77
C LEU A 57 -6.16 2.58 5.28
N CYS A 58 -5.11 2.01 4.69
CA CYS A 58 -4.58 0.71 5.07
C CYS A 58 -4.06 0.73 6.53
N MET A 59 -3.33 1.77 6.93
CA MET A 59 -2.82 1.92 8.29
C MET A 59 -3.92 2.14 9.31
N ALA A 60 -4.90 2.99 9.01
CA ALA A 60 -6.04 3.26 9.89
C ALA A 60 -6.84 1.98 10.21
N GLU A 61 -7.10 1.17 9.18
CA GLU A 61 -7.78 -0.11 9.35
C GLU A 61 -6.92 -1.11 10.15
N TYR A 62 -5.61 -1.17 9.87
CA TYR A 62 -4.71 -2.03 10.61
C TYR A 62 -4.67 -1.72 12.11
N PHE A 63 -4.65 -0.44 12.49
CA PHE A 63 -4.69 -0.04 13.90
C PHE A 63 -6.01 -0.38 14.58
N THR A 64 -7.14 -0.16 13.91
CA THR A 64 -8.48 -0.53 14.40
C THR A 64 -8.56 -2.03 14.68
N LEU A 65 -8.05 -2.85 13.77
CA LEU A 65 -8.05 -4.30 13.94
C LEU A 65 -7.09 -4.75 15.04
N LEU A 66 -5.95 -4.08 15.19
CA LEU A 66 -4.99 -4.41 16.25
C LEU A 66 -5.58 -4.13 17.63
N SER A 67 -6.29 -3.02 17.82
CA SER A 67 -6.91 -2.67 19.10
C SER A 67 -8.05 -3.64 19.47
N LEU A 68 -8.87 -4.05 18.51
CA LEU A 68 -9.92 -5.06 18.74
C LEU A 68 -9.37 -6.43 19.15
N ASN A 69 -8.16 -6.80 18.72
CA ASN A 69 -7.52 -8.04 19.15
C ASN A 69 -6.81 -7.92 20.52
N TYR A 70 -6.62 -6.71 21.04
CA TYR A 70 -6.03 -6.48 22.36
C TYR A 70 -7.06 -6.59 23.49
N GLU A 71 -8.33 -6.31 23.18
CA GLU A 71 -9.47 -6.42 24.10
C GLU A 71 -10.12 -7.82 24.11
N ALA A 72 -9.57 -8.78 23.33
CA ALA A 72 -10.10 -10.13 23.14
C ALA A 72 -9.20 -11.21 23.75
#